data_AF-A0A975D448-F1
#
_entry.id   AF-A0A975D448-F1
#
_cell.length_a   1.000
_cell.length_b   1.000
_cell.length_c   1.000
_cell.angle_alpha   90.00
_cell.angle_beta   90.00
_cell.angle_gamma   90.00
#
_symmetry.space_group_name_H-M   'P 1'
#
loop_
_entity.id
_entity.type
_entity.pdbx_description
1 polymer ?
#
loop_
_entity_poly.entity_id
_entity_poly.type
_entity_poly.pdbx_seq_one_letter_code
_entity_poly.pdbx_strand_id
1 'polypeptide(L)'
;MALIDLYRRFKVPVFWTTLLIVYGLAIMPADRAPDLGAGDKVNHMAAFFVLTLLGRVAYRPVAAWRLATGLSLFGILIELTQAIPAVRRDASVWDWVADSAAILIALGAALIVERLRRR
;
A
#
# COMPACT_ATOMS: atom_id res chain seq x y z
N MET A 1 -5.89 13.01 24.43
CA MET A 1 -4.83 12.04 24.80
C MET A 1 -5.21 10.61 24.41
N ALA A 2 -6.36 10.07 24.87
CA ALA A 2 -6.79 8.70 24.57
C ALA A 2 -6.70 8.24 23.10
N LEU A 3 -7.11 9.08 22.13
CA LEU A 3 -7.09 8.72 20.71
C LEU A 3 -5.67 8.56 20.15
N ILE A 4 -4.73 9.41 20.58
CA ILE A 4 -3.32 9.37 20.14
C ILE A 4 -2.63 8.15 20.73
N ASP A 5 -2.94 7.80 21.98
CA ASP A 5 -2.37 6.62 22.65
C ASP A 5 -2.93 5.31 22.09
N LEU A 6 -4.23 5.29 21.78
CA LEU A 6 -4.86 4.21 21.04
C LEU A 6 -4.19 4.02 19.67
N TYR A 7 -4.03 5.11 18.91
CA TYR A 7 -3.35 5.06 17.62
C TYR A 7 -1.90 4.58 17.73
N ARG A 8 -1.16 5.04 18.75
CA ARG A 8 0.23 4.62 18.98
C ARG A 8 0.35 3.13 19.27
N ARG A 9 -0.66 2.55 19.95
CA ARG A 9 -0.77 1.12 20.25
C ARG A 9 -1.16 0.27 19.05
N PHE A 10 -1.99 0.80 18.15
CA PHE A 10 -2.58 0.03 17.05
C PHE A 10 -2.01 0.31 15.65
N LYS A 11 -1.07 1.26 15.49
CA LYS A 11 -0.48 1.61 14.18
C LYS A 11 0.11 0.41 13.39
N VAL A 12 0.77 -0.53 14.07
CA VAL A 12 1.36 -1.72 13.43
C VAL A 12 0.27 -2.73 13.05
N PRO A 13 -0.66 -3.10 13.97
CA PRO A 13 -1.84 -3.89 13.60
C PRO A 13 -2.64 -3.28 12.44
N VAL A 14 -2.90 -1.98 12.45
CA VAL A 14 -3.62 -1.28 11.38
C VAL A 14 -2.92 -1.45 10.04
N PHE A 15 -1.61 -1.24 9.98
CA PHE A 15 -0.83 -1.45 8.76
C PHE A 15 -0.99 -2.88 8.21
N TRP A 16 -0.78 -3.89 9.05
CA TRP A 16 -0.87 -5.29 8.62
C TRP A 16 -2.28 -5.71 8.23
N THR A 17 -3.29 -5.28 8.98
CA THR A 17 -4.70 -5.53 8.62
C THR A 17 -5.04 -4.88 7.29
N THR A 18 -4.65 -3.62 7.07
CA THR A 18 -4.86 -2.96 5.78
C THR A 18 -4.11 -3.67 4.65
N LEU A 19 -2.87 -4.11 4.88
CA LEU A 19 -2.08 -4.86 3.89
C LEU A 19 -2.78 -6.15 3.47
N LEU A 20 -3.31 -6.91 4.43
CA LEU A 20 -4.07 -8.14 4.15
C LEU A 20 -5.38 -7.87 3.40
N ILE A 21 -6.10 -6.81 3.77
CA ILE A 21 -7.33 -6.40 3.06
C ILE A 21 -7.00 -6.02 1.61
N VAL A 22 -5.98 -5.19 1.40
CA VAL A 22 -5.54 -4.78 0.05
C VAL A 22 -5.13 -5.98 -0.78
N TYR A 23 -4.38 -6.92 -0.20
CA TYR A 23 -4.03 -8.17 -0.89
C TYR A 23 -5.29 -8.93 -1.33
N GLY A 24 -6.23 -9.17 -0.40
CA GLY A 24 -7.47 -9.90 -0.68
C GLY A 24 -8.33 -9.24 -1.77
N LEU A 25 -8.37 -7.91 -1.80
CA LEU A 25 -9.08 -7.15 -2.84
C LEU A 25 -8.36 -7.22 -4.20
N ALA A 26 -7.03 -7.11 -4.21
CA ALA A 26 -6.24 -7.14 -5.43
C ALA A 26 -6.32 -8.51 -6.15
N ILE A 27 -6.40 -9.60 -5.39
CA ILE A 27 -6.52 -10.96 -5.94
C ILE A 27 -7.98 -11.40 -6.12
N MET A 28 -8.95 -10.60 -5.70
CA MET A 28 -10.36 -10.93 -5.89
C MET A 28 -10.67 -10.96 -7.39
N PRO A 29 -11.31 -12.02 -7.92
CA PRO A 29 -11.65 -12.09 -9.35
C PRO A 29 -12.36 -10.83 -9.85
N ALA A 30 -12.03 -10.38 -11.07
CA ALA A 30 -12.46 -9.08 -11.58
C ALA A 30 -14.00 -8.92 -11.62
N ASP A 31 -14.73 -10.01 -11.83
CA ASP A 31 -16.20 -10.07 -11.81
C ASP A 31 -16.83 -9.86 -10.43
N ARG A 32 -16.04 -9.94 -9.36
CA ARG A 32 -16.49 -9.79 -7.97
C ARG A 32 -15.84 -8.61 -7.25
N ALA A 33 -14.82 -8.01 -7.85
CA ALA A 33 -14.10 -6.90 -7.26
C ALA A 33 -15.02 -5.66 -7.12
N PRO A 34 -14.96 -4.93 -5.99
CA PRO A 34 -15.71 -3.69 -5.83
C PRO A 34 -15.27 -2.67 -6.87
N ASP A 35 -16.23 -2.14 -7.65
CA ASP A 35 -15.95 -1.01 -8.52
C ASP A 35 -16.09 0.30 -7.73
N LEU A 36 -14.96 1.00 -7.57
CA LEU A 36 -14.91 2.31 -6.92
C LEU A 36 -15.10 3.47 -7.92
N GLY A 37 -15.35 3.18 -9.20
CA GLY A 37 -15.62 4.17 -10.25
C GLY A 37 -14.39 4.91 -10.79
N ALA A 38 -13.20 4.62 -10.26
CA ALA A 38 -11.93 5.25 -10.66
C ALA A 38 -11.06 4.37 -11.58
N GLY A 39 -11.45 3.10 -11.78
CA GLY A 39 -10.67 2.09 -12.52
C GLY A 39 -9.64 1.36 -11.65
N ASP A 40 -9.37 0.10 -12.00
CA ASP A 40 -8.55 -0.84 -11.23
C ASP A 40 -7.16 -0.26 -10.88
N LYS A 41 -6.50 0.37 -11.87
CA LYS A 41 -5.17 0.99 -11.68
C LYS A 41 -5.18 2.12 -10.65
N VAL A 42 -6.20 2.98 -10.67
CA VAL A 42 -6.29 4.09 -9.71
C VAL A 42 -6.56 3.55 -8.31
N ASN A 43 -7.37 2.50 -8.19
CA ASN A 43 -7.65 1.84 -6.92
C ASN A 43 -6.37 1.21 -6.34
N HIS A 44 -5.57 0.54 -7.17
CA HIS A 44 -4.27 -0.02 -6.80
C HIS A 44 -3.30 1.07 -6.30
N MET A 45 -3.12 2.14 -7.09
CA MET A 45 -2.26 3.27 -6.71
C MET A 45 -2.72 3.91 -5.39
N ALA A 46 -4.03 4.10 -5.19
CA ALA A 46 -4.58 4.64 -3.96
C ALA A 46 -4.33 3.71 -2.76
N ALA A 47 -4.49 2.40 -2.94
CA ALA A 47 -4.19 1.41 -1.91
C ALA A 47 -2.71 1.43 -1.50
N PHE A 48 -1.79 1.45 -2.46
CA PHE A 48 -0.35 1.52 -2.21
C PHE A 48 0.08 2.86 -1.60
N PHE A 49 -0.56 3.96 -1.99
CA PHE A 49 -0.36 5.27 -1.37
C PHE A 49 -0.73 5.23 0.12
N VAL A 50 -1.93 4.72 0.45
CA VAL A 50 -2.40 4.60 1.84
C VAL A 50 -1.52 3.64 2.66
N LEU A 51 -1.16 2.48 2.11
CA LEU A 51 -0.25 1.53 2.77
C LEU A 51 1.11 2.16 3.07
N THR A 52 1.64 2.98 2.16
CA THR A 52 2.91 3.67 2.37
C THR A 52 2.81 4.67 3.52
N LEU A 53 1.74 5.46 3.59
CA LEU A 53 1.54 6.40 4.69
C LEU A 53 1.38 5.68 6.04
N LEU A 54 0.54 4.64 6.10
CA LEU A 54 0.34 3.84 7.31
C LEU A 54 1.64 3.16 7.75
N GLY A 55 2.36 2.54 6.80
CA GLY A 55 3.64 1.89 7.04
C GLY A 55 4.69 2.88 7.54
N ARG A 56 4.73 4.09 6.97
CA ARG A 56 5.69 5.12 7.39
C ARG A 56 5.43 5.59 8.81
N VAL A 57 4.17 5.72 9.22
CA VAL A 57 3.83 6.07 10.60
C VAL A 57 4.06 4.91 11.56
N ALA A 58 3.73 3.68 11.15
CA ALA A 58 3.94 2.47 11.94
C ALA A 58 5.43 2.26 12.26
N TYR A 59 6.30 2.37 11.24
CA TYR A 59 7.73 2.07 11.30
C TYR A 59 8.62 3.31 11.15
N ARG A 60 8.22 4.44 11.73
CA ARG A 60 8.95 5.72 11.63
C ARG A 60 10.47 5.66 11.91
N PRO A 61 10.97 4.87 12.88
CA PRO A 61 12.41 4.73 13.12
C PRO A 61 13.16 3.95 12.03
N VAL A 62 12.46 3.16 11.22
CA VAL A 62 13.05 2.36 10.13
C VAL A 62 13.35 3.26 8.94
N ALA A 63 14.43 2.95 8.22
CA ALA A 63 14.81 3.65 7.01
C ALA A 63 13.69 3.59 5.95
N ALA A 64 13.35 4.74 5.37
CA ALA A 64 12.24 4.89 4.44
C ALA A 64 12.37 3.98 3.20
N TRP A 65 13.59 3.78 2.70
CA TRP A 65 13.84 2.90 1.55
C TRP A 65 13.46 1.43 1.83
N ARG A 66 13.60 0.94 3.06
CA ARG A 66 13.20 -0.44 3.41
C ARG A 66 11.69 -0.65 3.27
N LEU A 67 10.91 0.35 3.66
CA LEU A 67 9.45 0.33 3.47
C LEU A 67 9.10 0.35 1.98
N ALA A 68 9.77 1.21 1.20
CA ALA A 68 9.54 1.28 -0.24
C ALA A 68 9.86 -0.04 -0.94
N THR A 69 11.01 -0.65 -0.64
CA THR A 69 11.39 -1.97 -1.17
C THR A 69 10.41 -3.05 -0.74
N GLY A 70 10.02 -3.08 0.54
CA GLY A 70 9.06 -4.08 1.04
C GLY A 70 7.69 -3.98 0.35
N LEU A 71 7.16 -2.77 0.16
CA LEU A 71 5.89 -2.57 -0.54
C LEU A 71 6.01 -2.85 -2.04
N SER A 72 7.12 -2.49 -2.69
CA SER A 72 7.32 -2.83 -4.12
C SER A 72 7.44 -4.33 -4.35
N LEU A 73 8.11 -5.07 -3.46
CA LEU A 73 8.13 -6.54 -3.47
C LEU A 73 6.75 -7.14 -3.22
N PHE A 74 5.94 -6.51 -2.37
CA PHE A 74 4.55 -6.89 -2.17
C PHE A 74 3.68 -6.67 -3.42
N GLY A 75 3.93 -5.60 -4.19
CA GLY A 75 3.33 -5.41 -5.52
C GLY A 75 3.69 -6.54 -6.48
N ILE A 76 4.97 -6.94 -6.55
CA ILE A 76 5.38 -8.11 -7.35
C ILE A 76 4.66 -9.38 -6.90
N LEU A 77 4.49 -9.59 -5.59
CA LEU A 77 3.74 -10.74 -5.07
C LEU A 77 2.27 -10.74 -5.54
N ILE A 78 1.63 -9.57 -5.59
CA ILE A 78 0.26 -9.44 -6.11
C ILE A 78 0.23 -9.85 -7.59
N GLU A 79 1.12 -9.29 -8.42
CA GLU A 79 1.21 -9.62 -9.85
C GLU A 79 1.44 -11.12 -10.08
N LEU A 80 2.36 -11.72 -9.34
CA LEU A 80 2.63 -13.17 -9.41
C LEU A 80 1.41 -13.98 -8.98
N THR A 81 0.63 -13.50 -8.01
CA THR A 81 -0.61 -14.17 -7.60
C THR A 81 -1.68 -14.04 -8.68
N GLN A 82 -1.84 -12.85 -9.26
CA GLN A 82 -2.80 -12.59 -10.34
C GLN A 82 -2.48 -13.39 -11.60
N ALA A 83 -1.19 -13.65 -11.88
CA ALA A 83 -0.75 -14.47 -12.99
C ALA A 83 -1.18 -15.95 -12.89
N ILE A 84 -1.67 -16.41 -11.73
CA ILE A 84 -2.20 -17.76 -11.55
C ILE A 84 -3.58 -17.83 -12.22
N PRO A 85 -3.81 -18.69 -13.23
CA PRO A 85 -5.07 -18.71 -13.97
C PRO A 85 -6.32 -18.93 -13.11
N ALA A 86 -6.19 -19.66 -11.99
CA ALA A 86 -7.27 -19.90 -11.04
C ALA A 86 -7.80 -18.63 -10.36
N VAL A 87 -7.00 -17.56 -10.30
CA VAL A 87 -7.35 -16.28 -9.68
C VAL A 87 -8.28 -15.46 -10.58
N ARG A 88 -8.29 -15.73 -11.90
CA ARG A 88 -9.11 -15.01 -12.90
C ARG A 88 -8.86 -13.48 -12.85
N ARG A 89 -7.58 -13.13 -12.81
CA ARG A 89 -7.06 -11.76 -12.88
C ARG A 89 -5.99 -11.68 -13.96
N ASP A 90 -5.77 -10.47 -14.44
CA ASP A 90 -4.71 -10.19 -15.41
C ASP A 90 -3.52 -9.57 -14.68
N ALA A 91 -2.37 -10.21 -14.77
CA ALA A 91 -1.12 -9.63 -14.29
C ALA A 91 -0.59 -8.59 -15.29
N SER A 92 -0.08 -7.49 -14.79
CA SER A 92 0.40 -6.34 -15.52
C SER A 92 1.63 -5.75 -14.85
N VAL A 93 2.79 -5.87 -15.50
CA VAL A 93 4.03 -5.20 -15.06
C VAL A 93 3.81 -3.68 -14.92
N TRP A 94 2.89 -3.10 -15.69
CA TRP A 94 2.56 -1.68 -15.61
C TRP A 94 1.82 -1.30 -14.32
N ASP A 95 1.10 -2.23 -13.72
CA ASP A 95 0.37 -1.99 -12.47
C ASP A 95 1.38 -1.99 -11.31
N TRP A 96 2.32 -2.93 -11.29
CA TRP A 96 3.47 -2.87 -10.38
C TRP A 96 4.32 -1.58 -10.52
N VAL A 97 4.55 -1.09 -11.74
CA VAL A 97 5.26 0.18 -11.97
C VAL A 97 4.47 1.36 -11.41
N ALA A 98 3.16 1.40 -11.66
CA ALA A 98 2.27 2.46 -11.15
C ALA A 98 2.22 2.45 -9.61
N ASP A 99 2.14 1.27 -9.00
CA ASP A 99 2.15 1.09 -7.54
C ASP A 99 3.48 1.52 -6.93
N SER A 100 4.59 1.18 -7.58
CA SER A 100 5.93 1.64 -7.18
C SER A 100 6.06 3.16 -7.25
N ALA A 101 5.47 3.81 -8.27
CA ALA A 101 5.42 5.27 -8.34
C ALA A 101 4.57 5.86 -7.21
N ALA A 102 3.40 5.29 -6.92
CA ALA A 102 2.53 5.73 -5.82
C ALA A 102 3.24 5.63 -4.45
N ILE A 103 4.00 4.56 -4.22
CA ILE A 103 4.85 4.41 -3.01
C ILE A 103 5.86 5.56 -2.90
N LEU A 104 6.60 5.87 -3.97
CA LEU A 104 7.61 6.92 -3.96
C LEU A 104 7.00 8.30 -3.69
N ILE A 105 5.85 8.61 -4.31
CA ILE A 105 5.13 9.86 -4.11
C ILE A 105 4.64 9.98 -2.66
N ALA A 106 3.98 8.95 -2.13
CA ALA A 106 3.48 8.93 -0.76
C ALA A 106 4.61 9.10 0.26
N LEU A 107 5.73 8.39 0.05
CA LEU A 107 6.88 8.44 0.92
C LEU A 107 7.58 9.80 0.87
N GLY A 108 7.73 10.38 -0.33
CA GLY A 108 8.27 11.72 -0.51
C GLY A 108 7.45 12.77 0.22
N ALA A 109 6.12 12.75 0.06
CA ALA A 109 5.21 13.63 0.79
C ALA A 109 5.33 13.46 2.31
N ALA A 110 5.36 12.22 2.80
CA ALA A 110 5.52 11.94 4.23
C ALA A 110 6.85 12.49 4.77
N LEU A 111 7.96 12.28 4.06
CA LEU A 111 9.28 12.77 4.46
C LEU A 111 9.37 14.30 4.47
N ILE A 112 8.74 14.97 3.50
CA ILE A 112 8.64 16.44 3.48
C ILE A 112 7.90 16.93 4.74
N VAL A 113 6.74 16.36 5.05
CA VAL A 113 5.97 16.71 6.25
C VAL A 113 6.77 16.46 7.52
N GLU A 114 7.47 15.33 7.60
CA GLU A 114 8.33 15.01 8.74
C GLU A 114 9.47 16.01 8.91
N ARG A 115 10.06 16.49 7.80
CA ARG A 115 11.12 17.50 7.82
C ARG A 115 10.60 18.86 8.27
N LEU A 116 9.43 19.26 7.80
CA LEU A 116 8.79 20.53 8.17
C LEU A 116 8.39 20.55 9.66
N ARG A 117 7.97 19.42 10.23
CA ARG A 117 7.61 19.29 11.66
C ARG A 117 8.80 19.18 12.62
N ARG A 118 10.01 18.95 12.10
CA ARG A 118 11.26 18.88 12.90
C ARG A 118 12.01 20.22 12.91
N ARG A 119 11.60 21.18 12.08
CA ARG A 119 12.04 22.58 12.13
C ARG A 119 11.15 23.34 13.09
#